data_AF-A0A9X4MMB4-F1
#
_entry.id   AF-A0A9X4MMB4-F1
#
_cell.length_a   1.000
_cell.length_b   1.000
_cell.length_c   1.000
_cell.angle_alpha   90.00
_cell.angle_beta   90.00
_cell.angle_gamma   90.00
#
_symmetry.space_group_name_H-M   'P 1'
#
loop_
_entity.id
_entity.type
_entity.pdbx_description
1 polymer ?
#
loop_
_entity_poly.entity_id
_entity_poly.type
_entity_poly.pdbx_seq_one_letter_code
_entity_poly.pdbx_strand_id
1 'polypeptide(L)'
;MIYLIQPLFYKSDLKKMIQEYLKRSYPNHYLTTSQHVNFPIPNHINLFFVIYDSRLEDWDGIQQSKAIRSRPNGYLDHIILVSNQLNYAAFFRTHLRFLGIISSEELDKNEIMQYIDEYLSYQHKNR
;
A
#
# COMPACT_ATOMS: atom_id res chain seq x y z
N MET A 1 10.44 -3.81 -1.40
CA MET A 1 10.34 -2.34 -1.46
C MET A 1 8.98 -1.87 -0.94
N ILE A 2 8.85 -0.57 -0.63
CA ILE A 2 7.59 0.04 -0.16
C ILE A 2 7.05 0.97 -1.24
N TYR A 3 5.77 0.80 -1.60
CA TYR A 3 5.11 1.53 -2.66
C TYR A 3 3.85 2.23 -2.17
N LEU A 4 3.59 3.41 -2.73
CA LEU A 4 2.31 4.11 -2.64
C LEU A 4 1.71 4.20 -4.05
N ILE A 5 0.61 3.49 -4.27
CA ILE A 5 -0.13 3.48 -5.52
C ILE A 5 -1.34 4.41 -5.37
N GLN A 6 -1.33 5.55 -6.06
CA GLN A 6 -2.31 6.61 -5.85
C GLN A 6 -2.62 7.40 -7.14
N PRO A 7 -3.82 8.03 -7.23
CA PRO A 7 -4.15 8.90 -8.36
C PRO A 7 -3.17 10.08 -8.49
N LEU A 8 -3.16 10.71 -9.67
CA LEU A 8 -2.41 11.96 -9.86
C LEU A 8 -2.93 13.03 -8.91
N PHE A 9 -2.01 13.78 -8.28
CA PHE A 9 -2.34 14.86 -7.35
C PHE A 9 -3.26 14.47 -6.18
N TYR A 10 -3.33 13.18 -5.82
CA TYR A 10 -4.10 12.75 -4.66
C TYR A 10 -3.58 13.42 -3.38
N LYS A 11 -4.45 14.19 -2.72
CA LYS A 11 -4.12 14.93 -1.50
C LYS A 11 -4.33 14.01 -0.31
N SER A 12 -3.23 13.50 0.24
CA SER A 12 -3.24 12.73 1.48
C SER A 12 -1.94 12.97 2.23
N ASP A 13 -2.03 13.12 3.54
CA ASP A 13 -0.85 13.22 4.41
C ASP A 13 -0.09 11.89 4.50
N LEU A 14 -0.68 10.78 4.03
CA LEU A 14 -0.08 9.44 4.07
C LEU A 14 1.32 9.41 3.46
N LYS A 15 1.50 10.00 2.27
CA LYS A 15 2.81 10.05 1.60
C LYS A 15 3.85 10.71 2.50
N LYS A 16 3.51 11.86 3.07
CA LYS A 16 4.39 12.63 3.96
C LYS A 16 4.71 11.84 5.22
N MET A 17 3.69 11.24 5.86
CA MET A 17 3.86 10.42 7.06
C MET A 17 4.83 9.25 6.83
N ILE A 18 4.65 8.49 5.74
CA ILE A 18 5.52 7.35 5.41
C ILE A 18 6.94 7.83 5.12
N GLN A 19 7.11 8.89 4.32
CA GLN A 19 8.43 9.41 3.97
C GLN A 19 9.21 9.93 5.19
N GLU A 20 8.55 10.69 6.06
CA GLU A 20 9.15 11.18 7.31
C GLU A 20 9.55 10.03 8.24
N TYR A 21 8.70 9.00 8.33
CA TYR A 21 8.99 7.82 9.13
C TYR A 21 10.20 7.04 8.61
N LEU A 22 10.22 6.72 7.31
CA LEU A 22 11.34 6.01 6.69
C LEU A 22 12.65 6.78 6.83
N LYS A 23 12.64 8.10 6.62
CA LYS A 23 13.84 8.94 6.79
C LYS A 23 14.41 8.85 8.21
N ARG A 24 13.55 8.76 9.22
CA ARG A 24 13.95 8.72 10.64
C ARG A 24 14.39 7.33 11.09
N SER A 25 13.59 6.30 10.78
CA SER A 25 13.74 4.95 11.35
C SER A 25 14.49 3.99 10.43
N TYR A 26 14.45 4.21 9.11
CA TYR A 26 14.96 3.29 8.09
C TYR A 26 15.64 4.06 6.94
N PRO A 27 16.74 4.80 7.19
CA PRO A 27 17.29 5.78 6.24
C PRO A 27 17.73 5.19 4.88
N ASN A 28 17.96 3.87 4.81
CA ASN A 28 18.29 3.17 3.56
C ASN A 28 17.07 2.70 2.75
N HIS A 29 15.86 2.98 3.23
CA HIS A 29 14.60 2.63 2.58
C HIS A 29 13.89 3.91 2.11
N TYR A 30 13.23 3.81 0.97
CA TYR A 30 12.49 4.91 0.37
C TYR A 30 11.10 4.46 -0.06
N LEU A 31 10.20 5.43 -0.15
CA LEU A 31 8.85 5.24 -0.69
C LEU A 31 8.85 5.52 -2.18
N THR A 32 8.46 4.53 -2.99
CA THR A 32 8.19 4.72 -4.41
C THR A 32 6.72 5.07 -4.60
N THR A 33 6.42 6.19 -5.25
CA THR A 33 5.04 6.57 -5.59
C THR A 33 4.77 6.31 -7.06
N SER A 34 3.64 5.70 -7.39
CA SER A 34 3.20 5.50 -8.78
C SER A 34 1.68 5.62 -8.89
N GLN A 35 1.20 5.90 -10.10
CA GLN A 35 -0.23 5.84 -10.43
C GLN A 35 -0.67 4.43 -10.82
N HIS A 36 0.22 3.68 -11.44
CA HIS A 36 -0.11 2.35 -11.91
C HIS A 36 1.02 1.41 -11.56
N VAL A 37 0.68 0.12 -11.47
CA VAL A 37 1.65 -0.93 -11.19
C VAL A 37 2.32 -1.47 -12.46
N ASN A 38 2.41 -0.64 -13.50
CA ASN A 38 2.96 -0.97 -14.82
C ASN A 38 4.49 -0.83 -14.91
N PHE A 39 5.17 -0.71 -13.78
CA PHE A 39 6.63 -0.65 -13.70
C PHE A 39 7.22 -2.00 -13.28
N PRO A 40 8.48 -2.30 -13.65
CA PRO A 40 9.13 -3.53 -13.21
C PRO A 40 9.26 -3.54 -11.69
N ILE A 41 8.59 -4.51 -11.06
CA ILE A 41 8.63 -4.72 -9.61
C ILE A 41 9.67 -5.81 -9.35
N PRO A 42 10.67 -5.59 -8.48
CA PRO A 42 11.68 -6.60 -8.25
C PRO A 42 11.09 -7.85 -7.61
N ASN A 43 11.63 -9.01 -7.95
CA ASN A 43 11.15 -10.33 -7.52
C ASN A 43 11.52 -10.64 -6.06
N HIS A 44 10.87 -9.93 -5.14
CA HIS A 44 10.96 -10.06 -3.68
C HIS A 44 9.63 -9.58 -3.08
N ILE A 45 9.40 -9.84 -1.81
CA ILE A 45 8.15 -9.44 -1.14
C ILE A 45 8.13 -7.92 -0.93
N ASN A 46 7.07 -7.27 -1.40
CA ASN A 46 6.90 -5.81 -1.29
C ASN A 46 5.72 -5.45 -0.41
N LEU A 47 5.72 -4.20 0.07
CA LEU A 47 4.60 -3.57 0.75
C LEU A 47 3.98 -2.51 -0.15
N PHE A 48 2.68 -2.60 -0.41
CA PHE A 48 1.91 -1.63 -1.17
C PHE A 48 0.87 -0.97 -0.29
N PHE A 49 0.89 0.36 -0.24
CA PHE A 49 -0.25 1.17 0.14
C PHE A 49 -1.00 1.53 -1.14
N VAL A 50 -2.25 1.10 -1.27
CA VAL A 50 -3.07 1.35 -2.47
C VAL A 50 -4.25 2.23 -2.08
N ILE A 51 -4.29 3.43 -2.64
CA ILE A 51 -5.43 4.33 -2.44
C ILE A 51 -6.65 3.74 -3.12
N TYR A 52 -7.76 3.73 -2.42
CA TYR A 52 -9.10 3.50 -2.96
C TYR A 52 -10.00 4.63 -2.47
N ASP A 53 -10.32 5.55 -3.36
CA ASP A 53 -11.23 6.65 -3.07
C ASP A 53 -12.45 6.51 -3.97
N SER A 54 -13.58 6.12 -3.41
CA SER A 54 -14.81 5.86 -4.15
C SER A 54 -15.42 7.09 -4.82
N ARG A 55 -14.90 8.28 -4.49
CA ARG A 55 -15.31 9.56 -5.10
C ARG A 55 -14.57 9.83 -6.41
N LEU A 56 -13.55 9.03 -6.75
CA LEU A 56 -12.74 9.20 -7.95
C LEU A 56 -13.16 8.18 -9.01
N GLU A 57 -13.89 8.64 -10.03
CA GLU A 57 -14.39 7.76 -11.10
C GLU A 57 -13.26 7.18 -11.98
N ASP A 58 -12.22 7.98 -12.24
CA ASP A 58 -11.08 7.59 -13.08
C ASP A 58 -10.01 6.77 -12.32
N TRP A 59 -10.30 6.36 -11.08
CA TRP A 59 -9.36 5.64 -10.24
C TRP A 59 -9.99 4.45 -9.54
N ASP A 60 -9.46 3.26 -9.79
CA ASP A 60 -9.87 2.04 -9.10
C ASP A 60 -8.69 1.35 -8.40
N GLY A 61 -8.55 1.61 -7.11
CA GLY A 61 -7.57 0.95 -6.24
C GLY A 61 -7.73 -0.56 -6.13
N ILE A 62 -8.96 -1.09 -6.31
CA ILE A 62 -9.21 -2.53 -6.33
C ILE A 62 -8.60 -3.14 -7.59
N GLN A 63 -8.72 -2.47 -8.74
CA GLN A 63 -8.07 -2.93 -9.98
C GLN A 63 -6.54 -2.88 -9.88
N GLN A 64 -5.98 -1.84 -9.27
CA GLN A 64 -4.53 -1.81 -9.01
C GLN A 64 -4.10 -2.98 -8.10
N SER A 65 -4.89 -3.29 -7.08
CA SER A 65 -4.65 -4.42 -6.18
C SER A 65 -4.75 -5.78 -6.90
N LYS A 66 -5.71 -5.95 -7.81
CA LYS A 66 -5.80 -7.13 -8.70
C LYS A 66 -4.55 -7.26 -9.56
N ALA A 67 -4.13 -6.17 -10.19
CA ALA A 67 -2.94 -6.16 -11.03
C ALA A 67 -1.67 -6.56 -10.24
N ILE A 68 -1.52 -6.13 -8.99
CA ILE A 68 -0.46 -6.60 -8.09
C ILE A 68 -0.53 -8.12 -7.90
N ARG A 69 -1.72 -8.65 -7.57
CA ARG A 69 -1.92 -10.08 -7.29
C ARG A 69 -1.70 -10.96 -8.52
N SER A 70 -1.99 -10.47 -9.72
CA SER A 70 -1.82 -11.21 -10.97
C SER A 70 -0.36 -11.33 -11.44
N ARG A 71 0.59 -10.63 -10.80
CA ARG A 71 2.01 -10.74 -11.15
C ARG A 71 2.61 -12.07 -10.67
N PRO A 72 3.72 -12.53 -11.30
CA PRO A 72 4.55 -13.58 -10.72
C PRO A 72 4.91 -13.23 -9.27
N ASN A 73 4.64 -14.15 -8.34
CA ASN A 73 4.84 -13.98 -6.89
C ASN A 73 4.03 -12.85 -6.22
N GLY A 74 3.05 -12.26 -6.92
CA GLY A 74 2.17 -11.23 -6.37
C GLY A 74 1.32 -11.69 -5.18
N TYR A 75 1.17 -13.00 -4.97
CA TYR A 75 0.51 -13.58 -3.79
C TYR A 75 1.31 -13.41 -2.49
N LEU A 76 2.62 -13.18 -2.58
CA LEU A 76 3.48 -12.92 -1.42
C LEU A 76 3.48 -11.44 -1.02
N ASP A 77 3.16 -10.53 -1.95
CA ASP A 77 3.14 -9.10 -1.67
C ASP A 77 2.11 -8.73 -0.60
N HIS A 78 2.46 -7.77 0.25
CA HIS A 78 1.60 -7.20 1.27
C HIS A 78 0.86 -6.00 0.68
N ILE A 79 -0.47 -5.97 0.80
CA ILE A 79 -1.30 -4.87 0.28
C ILE A 79 -2.11 -4.30 1.45
N ILE A 80 -1.90 -3.01 1.73
CA ILE A 80 -2.72 -2.19 2.62
C ILE A 80 -3.63 -1.35 1.74
N LEU A 81 -4.94 -1.57 1.85
CA LEU A 81 -5.92 -0.75 1.14
C LEU A 81 -6.21 0.51 1.98
N VAL A 82 -6.04 1.68 1.39
CA VAL A 82 -6.25 2.97 2.04
C VAL A 82 -7.53 3.55 1.49
N SER A 83 -8.61 3.49 2.27
CA SER A 83 -9.97 3.69 1.77
C SER A 83 -10.67 4.88 2.40
N ASN A 84 -11.40 5.68 1.61
CA ASN A 84 -12.32 6.69 2.13
C ASN A 84 -13.62 6.09 2.70
N GLN A 85 -13.86 4.78 2.47
CA GLN A 85 -15.00 4.06 3.03
C GLN A 85 -14.57 2.69 3.56
N LEU A 86 -14.84 2.41 4.83
CA LEU A 86 -14.48 1.13 5.46
C LEU A 86 -15.56 0.05 5.24
N ASN A 87 -15.89 -0.24 3.99
CA ASN A 87 -16.85 -1.28 3.63
C ASN A 87 -16.16 -2.65 3.50
N TYR A 88 -15.80 -3.24 4.65
CA TYR A 88 -15.11 -4.53 4.72
C TYR A 88 -15.85 -5.65 3.98
N ALA A 89 -17.19 -5.65 3.98
CA ALA A 89 -17.99 -6.65 3.27
C ALA A 89 -17.82 -6.54 1.74
N ALA A 90 -17.79 -5.32 1.19
CA ALA A 90 -17.52 -5.10 -0.22
C ALA A 90 -16.10 -5.53 -0.59
N PHE A 91 -15.10 -5.20 0.24
CA PHE A 91 -13.71 -5.59 0.01
C PHE A 91 -13.51 -7.10 0.08
N PHE A 92 -14.16 -7.79 1.01
CA PHE A 92 -14.12 -9.25 1.09
C PHE A 92 -14.63 -9.92 -0.19
N ARG A 93 -15.70 -9.41 -0.80
CA ARG A 93 -16.26 -9.92 -2.05
C ARG A 93 -15.35 -9.76 -3.26
N THR A 94 -14.28 -8.95 -3.16
CA THR A 94 -13.29 -8.85 -4.24
C THR A 94 -12.38 -10.08 -4.32
N HIS A 95 -12.39 -10.95 -3.29
CA HIS A 95 -11.47 -12.08 -3.14
C HIS A 95 -9.98 -11.68 -3.17
N LEU A 96 -9.69 -10.40 -2.95
CA LEU A 96 -8.33 -9.92 -2.75
C LEU A 96 -7.94 -10.05 -1.29
N ARG A 97 -6.79 -10.66 -1.04
CA ARG A 97 -6.18 -10.68 0.29
C ARG A 97 -5.52 -9.32 0.54
N PHE A 98 -6.08 -8.54 1.46
CA PHE A 98 -5.41 -7.37 2.03
C PHE A 98 -4.74 -7.76 3.35
N LEU A 99 -3.57 -7.20 3.63
CA LEU A 99 -2.93 -7.30 4.95
C LEU A 99 -3.67 -6.42 5.97
N GLY A 100 -4.18 -5.27 5.51
CA GLY A 100 -4.96 -4.33 6.30
C GLY A 100 -5.80 -3.41 5.41
N ILE A 101 -6.85 -2.82 5.99
CA ILE A 101 -7.68 -1.80 5.34
C ILE A 101 -7.81 -0.64 6.32
N ILE A 102 -7.26 0.51 5.95
CA ILE A 102 -7.17 1.71 6.79
C ILE A 102 -7.96 2.86 6.20
N SER A 103 -8.38 3.81 7.04
CA SER A 103 -9.10 5.00 6.59
C SER A 103 -8.15 6.00 5.92
N SER A 104 -8.57 6.57 4.78
CA SER A 104 -7.87 7.70 4.15
C SER A 104 -8.23 9.05 4.77
N GLU A 105 -9.34 9.12 5.50
CA GLU A 105 -9.84 10.33 6.17
C GLU A 105 -9.36 10.43 7.62
N GLU A 106 -9.16 9.28 8.27
CA GLU A 106 -8.69 9.16 9.66
C GLU A 106 -7.40 8.33 9.70
N LEU A 107 -6.30 8.90 9.20
CA LEU A 107 -5.02 8.20 9.16
C LEU A 107 -4.45 7.98 10.57
N ASP A 108 -4.39 6.72 11.01
CA ASP A 108 -3.67 6.33 12.22
C ASP A 108 -2.17 6.14 11.91
N LYS A 109 -1.37 7.09 12.38
CA LYS A 109 0.08 7.09 12.23
C LYS A 109 0.74 5.85 12.85
N ASN A 110 0.25 5.38 14.00
CA ASN A 110 0.84 4.22 14.67
C ASN A 110 0.56 2.95 13.88
N GLU A 111 -0.65 2.80 13.34
CA GLU A 111 -1.01 1.66 12.50
C GLU A 111 -0.15 1.61 11.21
N ILE A 112 0.01 2.75 10.53
CA ILE A 112 0.85 2.85 9.33
C ILE A 112 2.31 2.47 9.63
N MET A 113 2.86 2.96 10.75
CA MET A 113 4.22 2.63 11.19
C MET A 113 4.38 1.15 11.51
N GLN A 114 3.39 0.56 12.19
CA GLN A 114 3.40 -0.86 12.52
C GLN A 114 3.48 -1.73 11.27
N TYR A 115 2.70 -1.45 10.21
CA TYR A 115 2.81 -2.20 8.95
C TYR A 115 4.21 -2.10 8.32
N ILE A 116 4.86 -0.93 8.42
CA ILE A 116 6.21 -0.72 7.90
C ILE A 116 7.23 -1.53 8.73
N ASP A 117 7.12 -1.48 10.06
CA ASP A 117 8.03 -2.17 10.98
C ASP A 117 7.94 -3.69 10.84
N GLU A 118 6.71 -4.22 10.77
CA GLU A 118 6.45 -5.64 10.55
C GLU A 118 7.01 -6.10 9.19
N TYR A 119 6.78 -5.32 8.14
CA TYR A 119 7.32 -5.63 6.81
C TYR A 119 8.85 -5.65 6.81
N LEU A 120 9.50 -4.61 7.35
CA LEU A 120 10.96 -4.50 7.31
C LEU A 120 11.63 -5.53 8.24
N SER A 121 11.06 -5.79 9.42
CA SER A 121 11.56 -6.85 10.30
C SER A 121 11.47 -8.24 9.67
N TYR A 122 10.41 -8.52 8.91
CA TYR A 122 10.27 -9.75 8.13
C TYR A 122 11.32 -9.86 7.02
N GLN A 123 11.65 -8.74 6.33
CA GLN A 123 12.72 -8.73 5.33
C GLN A 123 14.09 -9.03 5.93
N HIS A 124 14.36 -8.60 7.16
CA HIS A 124 15.63 -8.85 7.84
C HIS A 124 15.81 -10.31 8.27
N LYS A 125 14.74 -11.00 8.68
CA LYS A 125 14.79 -12.40 9.13
C LYS A 125 14.96 -13.42 8.01
N ASN A 126 14.62 -13.04 6.78
CA ASN A 126 14.64 -13.91 5.60
C ASN A 126 15.77 -13.58 4.59
N ARG A 127 16.81 -12.86 5.04
CA ARG A 127 18.05 -12.62 4.32
C ARG A 127 19.16 -13.48 4.91
#